data_AF-A0A081N9I1-F1
#
_entry.id   AF-A0A081N9I1-F1
#
_cell.length_a   1.000
_cell.length_b   1.000
_cell.length_c   1.000
_cell.angle_alpha   90.00
_cell.angle_beta   90.00
_cell.angle_gamma   90.00
#
_symmetry.space_group_name_H-M   'P 1'
#
loop_
_entity.id
_entity.type
_entity.pdbx_description
1 polymer ?
#
loop_
_entity_poly.entity_id
_entity_poly.type
_entity_poly.pdbx_seq_one_letter_code
_entity_poly.pdbx_strand_id
1 'polypeptide(L)'
;MSTSEKLSTKVLMVFCEGPHDVAFCRLVFGKLLKTEKFEHRFAEFPAPLNDLFKTSLENHLLQDMSLDMAHKFFLPDSVLRLEQDNIEWLVLLFNCGGKDRIDNPKGFLENYLELSEQAAVFPGDAEKVISESRYLFIYDVDDQQPQQVIEQFARNFAEIAEDSWITKAPQMLEGFDNAAVSEDKAVYLWT
;
A
#
# COMPACT_ATOMS: atom_id res chain seq x y z
N MET A 1 3.92 -22.24 31.35
CA MET A 1 2.99 -21.65 30.38
C MET A 1 3.78 -20.57 29.65
N SER A 2 4.19 -20.86 28.41
CA SER A 2 4.87 -19.87 27.57
C SER A 2 3.80 -18.93 27.05
N THR A 3 3.79 -17.68 27.51
CA THR A 3 3.10 -16.60 26.81
C THR A 3 3.74 -16.49 25.45
N SER A 4 3.10 -17.04 24.42
CA SER A 4 3.40 -16.70 23.04
C SER A 4 3.26 -15.18 22.93
N GLU A 5 4.37 -14.45 22.84
CA GLU A 5 4.33 -13.03 22.50
C GLU A 5 3.54 -12.92 21.19
N LYS A 6 2.44 -12.15 21.23
CA LYS A 6 1.56 -12.00 20.06
C LYS A 6 2.34 -11.18 19.03
N LEU A 7 2.57 -11.77 17.86
CA LEU A 7 3.26 -11.14 16.75
C LEU A 7 2.52 -9.84 16.36
N SER A 8 3.24 -8.72 16.30
CA SER A 8 2.70 -7.45 15.80
C SER A 8 2.72 -7.46 14.27
N THR A 9 1.59 -7.20 13.63
CA THR A 9 1.51 -7.15 12.16
C THR A 9 1.59 -5.70 11.69
N LYS A 10 2.44 -5.44 10.71
CA LYS A 10 2.63 -4.13 10.04
C LYS A 10 2.47 -4.29 8.55
N VAL A 11 2.11 -3.21 7.87
CA VAL A 11 1.92 -3.22 6.42
C VAL A 11 2.77 -2.16 5.75
N LEU A 12 3.40 -2.54 4.64
CA LEU A 12 4.00 -1.63 3.67
C LEU A 12 3.19 -1.72 2.38
N MET A 13 2.57 -0.63 1.98
CA MET A 13 1.85 -0.51 0.72
C MET A 13 2.74 0.16 -0.30
N VAL A 14 3.04 -0.53 -1.38
CA VAL A 14 3.91 -0.04 -2.45
C VAL A 14 3.08 0.20 -3.70
N PHE A 15 2.89 1.47 -4.06
CA PHE A 15 2.16 1.89 -5.24
C PHE A 15 3.15 2.11 -6.38
N CYS A 16 3.17 1.14 -7.28
CA CYS A 16 4.02 1.17 -8.45
C CYS A 16 3.26 1.73 -9.65
N GLU A 17 3.95 2.46 -10.53
CA GLU A 17 3.35 2.95 -11.77
C GLU A 17 2.87 1.80 -12.67
N GLY A 18 3.71 0.80 -12.89
CA GLY A 18 3.44 -0.29 -13.82
C GLY A 18 3.85 -1.69 -13.33
N PRO A 19 3.58 -2.72 -14.14
CA PRO A 19 3.88 -4.12 -13.78
C PRO A 19 5.40 -4.41 -13.72
N HIS A 20 6.22 -3.63 -14.42
CA HIS A 20 7.68 -3.79 -14.39
C HIS A 20 8.25 -3.40 -13.02
N ASP A 21 7.76 -2.30 -12.44
CA ASP A 21 8.12 -1.85 -11.09
C ASP A 21 7.71 -2.86 -10.02
N VAL A 22 6.51 -3.44 -10.13
CA VAL A 22 6.05 -4.51 -9.24
C VAL A 22 6.99 -5.70 -9.29
N ALA A 23 7.36 -6.14 -10.50
CA ALA A 23 8.29 -7.25 -10.68
C ALA A 23 9.67 -6.95 -10.09
N PHE A 24 10.17 -5.72 -10.30
CA PHE A 24 11.42 -5.25 -9.73
C PHE A 24 11.37 -5.25 -8.19
N CYS A 25 10.34 -4.64 -7.59
CA CYS A 25 10.17 -4.58 -6.13
C CYS A 25 10.12 -5.98 -5.53
N ARG A 26 9.37 -6.90 -6.15
CA ARG A 26 9.30 -8.30 -5.72
C ARG A 26 10.67 -8.96 -5.71
N LEU A 27 11.53 -8.71 -6.70
CA LEU A 27 12.89 -9.23 -6.73
C LEU A 27 13.76 -8.59 -5.64
N VAL A 28 13.70 -7.28 -5.46
CA VAL A 28 14.49 -6.57 -4.44
C VAL A 28 14.11 -7.03 -3.04
N PHE A 29 12.82 -7.02 -2.70
CA PHE A 29 12.34 -7.49 -1.40
C PHE A 29 12.69 -8.98 -1.18
N GLY A 30 12.47 -9.83 -2.19
CA GLY A 30 12.77 -11.26 -2.09
C GLY A 30 14.27 -11.55 -1.95
N LYS A 31 15.15 -10.81 -2.62
CA LYS A 31 16.60 -11.07 -2.62
C LYS A 31 17.33 -10.39 -1.47
N LEU A 32 17.00 -9.14 -1.18
CA LEU A 32 17.71 -8.34 -0.18
C LEU A 32 17.12 -8.51 1.22
N LEU A 33 15.78 -8.54 1.33
CA LEU A 33 15.09 -8.66 2.61
C LEU A 33 14.61 -10.09 2.89
N LYS A 34 14.83 -11.04 1.97
CA LYS A 34 14.44 -12.45 2.11
C LYS A 34 12.93 -12.63 2.37
N THR A 35 12.11 -11.75 1.80
CA THR A 35 10.65 -11.86 1.92
C THR A 35 10.14 -13.09 1.17
N GLU A 36 9.10 -13.72 1.70
CA GLU A 36 8.43 -14.87 1.09
C GLU A 36 7.10 -14.44 0.45
N LYS A 37 6.59 -15.23 -0.51
CA LYS A 37 5.28 -14.96 -1.11
C LYS A 37 4.18 -15.31 -0.09
N PHE A 38 3.20 -14.41 0.05
CA PHE A 38 2.02 -14.65 0.88
C PHE A 38 0.86 -15.12 -0.01
N GLU A 39 0.50 -16.41 0.09
CA GLU A 39 -0.54 -17.05 -0.76
C GLU A 39 -1.86 -17.32 -0.01
N HIS A 40 -2.08 -16.60 1.08
CA HIS A 40 -3.26 -16.76 1.93
C HIS A 40 -4.56 -16.27 1.28
N ARG A 41 -5.69 -16.78 1.76
CA ARG A 41 -7.03 -16.33 1.36
C ARG A 41 -7.32 -14.95 1.95
N PHE A 42 -8.21 -14.16 1.34
CA PHE A 42 -8.57 -12.83 1.85
C PHE A 42 -9.02 -12.85 3.32
N ALA A 43 -9.76 -13.85 3.75
CA ALA A 43 -10.20 -14.00 5.15
C ALA A 43 -9.05 -14.23 6.15
N GLU A 44 -7.86 -14.59 5.67
CA GLU A 44 -6.67 -14.86 6.51
C GLU A 44 -5.76 -13.63 6.61
N PHE A 45 -6.10 -12.51 5.95
CA PHE A 45 -5.40 -11.24 6.14
C PHE A 45 -5.76 -10.60 7.49
N PRO A 46 -4.84 -9.81 8.08
CA PRO A 46 -5.15 -9.03 9.27
C PRO A 46 -6.16 -7.92 8.95
N ALA A 47 -6.95 -7.51 9.95
CA ALA A 47 -7.81 -6.34 9.82
C ALA A 47 -7.00 -5.06 9.60
N PRO A 48 -7.45 -4.14 8.72
CA PRO A 48 -8.71 -4.18 7.95
C PRO A 48 -8.62 -4.85 6.55
N LEU A 49 -7.48 -5.43 6.17
CA LEU A 49 -7.28 -5.93 4.80
C LEU A 49 -8.23 -7.07 4.42
N ASN A 50 -8.60 -7.93 5.38
CA ASN A 50 -9.58 -8.99 5.17
C ASN A 50 -10.91 -8.46 4.63
N ASP A 51 -11.47 -7.46 5.31
CA ASP A 51 -12.76 -6.87 4.98
C ASP A 51 -12.63 -6.00 3.73
N LEU A 52 -11.55 -5.22 3.62
CA LEU A 52 -11.30 -4.38 2.46
C LEU A 52 -11.25 -5.18 1.15
N PHE A 53 -10.52 -6.30 1.13
CA PHE A 53 -10.42 -7.15 -0.05
C PHE A 53 -11.71 -7.91 -0.34
N LYS A 54 -12.44 -8.33 0.71
CA LYS A 54 -13.74 -8.99 0.56
C LYS A 54 -14.78 -8.04 -0.03
N THR A 55 -14.94 -6.85 0.55
CA THR A 55 -15.88 -5.82 0.05
C THR A 55 -15.53 -5.41 -1.37
N SER A 56 -14.25 -5.23 -1.66
CA SER A 56 -13.83 -4.87 -3.01
C SER A 56 -14.17 -5.99 -4.03
N LEU A 57 -14.07 -7.28 -3.64
CA LEU A 57 -14.44 -8.41 -4.50
C LEU A 57 -15.96 -8.51 -4.70
N GLU A 58 -16.73 -8.32 -3.63
CA GLU A 58 -18.20 -8.33 -3.67
C GLU A 58 -18.74 -7.21 -4.57
N ASN A 59 -18.19 -6.00 -4.45
CA ASN A 59 -18.54 -4.87 -5.32
C ASN A 59 -18.26 -5.17 -6.80
N HIS A 60 -17.14 -5.84 -7.09
CA HIS A 60 -16.82 -6.24 -8.46
C HIS A 60 -17.80 -7.28 -9.03
N LEU A 61 -18.16 -8.30 -8.24
CA LEU A 61 -19.14 -9.31 -8.68
C LEU A 61 -20.50 -8.69 -8.99
N LEU A 62 -20.91 -7.65 -8.24
CA LEU A 62 -22.12 -6.88 -8.51
C LEU A 62 -22.00 -6.04 -9.79
N GLN A 63 -20.83 -5.44 -10.04
CA GLN A 63 -20.56 -4.65 -11.24
C GLN A 63 -20.47 -5.50 -12.51
N ASP A 64 -19.93 -6.71 -12.47
CA ASP A 64 -19.93 -7.64 -13.62
C ASP A 64 -21.34 -8.08 -14.03
N MET A 65 -22.34 -7.95 -13.15
CA MET A 65 -23.75 -8.14 -13.50
C MET A 65 -24.39 -6.89 -14.16
N SER A 66 -23.72 -5.73 -14.14
CA SER A 66 -24.12 -4.50 -14.82
C SER A 66 -23.04 -4.06 -15.81
N LEU A 67 -23.23 -4.37 -17.11
CA LEU A 67 -22.28 -4.12 -18.20
C LEU A 67 -21.74 -2.68 -18.36
N ASP A 68 -22.20 -1.70 -17.58
CA ASP A 68 -22.06 -0.28 -17.91
C ASP A 68 -20.90 0.48 -17.23
N MET A 69 -20.23 -0.05 -16.19
CA MET A 69 -19.08 0.67 -15.58
C MET A 69 -18.07 -0.30 -14.95
N ALA A 70 -17.23 -0.94 -15.77
CA ALA A 70 -16.12 -1.76 -15.30
C ALA A 70 -14.96 -0.87 -14.79
N HIS A 71 -15.03 -0.39 -13.55
CA HIS A 71 -13.82 0.03 -12.85
C HIS A 71 -13.03 -1.25 -12.51
N LYS A 72 -11.81 -1.37 -13.05
CA LYS A 72 -10.92 -2.47 -12.68
C LYS A 72 -10.74 -2.47 -11.16
N PHE A 73 -11.14 -3.57 -10.54
CA PHE A 73 -10.84 -3.96 -9.17
C PHE A 73 -9.37 -3.66 -8.83
N PHE A 74 -9.13 -2.80 -7.84
CA PHE A 74 -7.77 -2.40 -7.46
C PHE A 74 -7.28 -3.20 -6.26
N LEU A 75 -6.49 -4.23 -6.55
CA LEU A 75 -5.84 -5.10 -5.57
C LEU A 75 -4.32 -5.09 -5.74
N PRO A 76 -3.56 -5.56 -4.74
CA PRO A 76 -2.15 -5.81 -4.93
C PRO A 76 -1.94 -6.94 -5.95
N ASP A 77 -1.03 -6.72 -6.91
CA ASP A 77 -0.55 -7.73 -7.86
C ASP A 77 0.26 -8.83 -7.14
N SER A 78 0.89 -8.49 -6.01
CA SER A 78 1.65 -9.43 -5.19
C SER A 78 1.65 -9.02 -3.72
N VAL A 79 1.58 -10.01 -2.83
CA VAL A 79 1.76 -9.83 -1.38
C VAL A 79 2.97 -10.65 -0.93
N LEU A 80 3.86 -10.00 -0.19
CA LEU A 80 5.05 -10.62 0.40
C LEU A 80 4.97 -10.56 1.92
N ARG A 81 5.60 -11.51 2.59
CA ARG A 81 5.69 -11.60 4.05
C ARG A 81 7.15 -11.62 4.49
N LEU A 82 7.41 -10.93 5.58
CA LEU A 82 8.67 -10.99 6.31
C LEU A 82 8.37 -11.07 7.80
N GLU A 83 8.94 -12.06 8.48
CA GLU A 83 8.89 -12.13 9.93
C GLU A 83 10.27 -11.86 10.51
N GLN A 84 10.38 -10.82 11.33
CA GLN A 84 11.64 -10.46 11.99
C GLN A 84 11.33 -9.83 13.35
N ASP A 85 12.07 -10.22 14.38
CA ASP A 85 12.01 -9.60 15.72
C ASP A 85 10.59 -9.50 16.31
N ASN A 86 9.80 -10.58 16.17
CA ASN A 86 8.39 -10.67 16.58
C ASN A 86 7.43 -9.67 15.86
N ILE A 87 7.84 -9.20 14.69
CA ILE A 87 7.02 -8.37 13.79
C ILE A 87 6.81 -9.10 12.48
N GLU A 88 5.56 -9.21 12.05
CA GLU A 88 5.18 -9.62 10.70
C GLU A 88 4.96 -8.39 9.83
N TRP A 89 5.74 -8.26 8.77
CA TRP A 89 5.53 -7.28 7.72
C TRP A 89 4.81 -7.93 6.54
N LEU A 90 3.69 -7.34 6.14
CA LEU A 90 3.05 -7.59 4.87
C LEU A 90 3.43 -6.49 3.89
N VAL A 91 4.02 -6.85 2.76
CA VAL A 91 4.36 -5.91 1.68
C VAL A 91 3.38 -6.13 0.53
N LEU A 92 2.51 -5.16 0.30
CA LEU A 92 1.49 -5.20 -0.75
C LEU A 92 2.00 -4.38 -1.95
N LEU A 93 2.20 -5.04 -3.09
CA LEU A 93 2.67 -4.40 -4.31
C LEU A 93 1.50 -4.15 -5.24
N PHE A 94 1.17 -2.89 -5.47
CA PHE A 94 0.08 -2.45 -6.34
C PHE A 94 0.61 -1.95 -7.68
N ASN A 95 -0.12 -2.24 -8.75
CA ASN A 95 0.11 -1.68 -10.07
C ASN A 95 -0.97 -0.63 -10.36
N CYS A 96 -0.59 0.64 -10.39
CA CYS A 96 -1.52 1.76 -10.58
C CYS A 96 -2.06 1.84 -12.02
N GLY A 97 -1.36 1.25 -13.00
CA GLY A 97 -1.76 1.26 -14.40
C GLY A 97 -1.37 2.53 -15.16
N GLY A 98 -0.25 3.15 -14.78
CA GLY A 98 0.34 4.36 -15.37
C GLY A 98 0.39 5.56 -14.42
N LYS A 99 1.34 6.49 -14.64
CA LYS A 99 1.63 7.63 -13.76
C LYS A 99 0.44 8.53 -13.43
N ASP A 100 -0.49 8.68 -14.37
CA ASP A 100 -1.65 9.58 -14.22
C ASP A 100 -2.83 8.92 -13.51
N ARG A 101 -2.76 7.61 -13.19
CA ARG A 101 -3.86 6.88 -12.52
C ARG A 101 -3.80 7.00 -11.00
N ILE A 102 -4.06 8.21 -10.52
CA ILE A 102 -4.09 8.53 -9.09
C ILE A 102 -5.38 8.13 -8.38
N ASP A 103 -6.49 7.99 -9.12
CA ASP A 103 -7.81 7.71 -8.52
C ASP A 103 -7.85 6.31 -7.86
N ASN A 104 -7.18 5.34 -8.47
CA ASN A 104 -7.09 3.97 -7.95
C ASN A 104 -6.42 3.91 -6.56
N PRO A 105 -5.17 4.38 -6.39
CA PRO A 105 -4.53 4.38 -5.07
C PRO A 105 -5.26 5.28 -4.08
N LYS A 106 -5.82 6.43 -4.50
CA LYS A 106 -6.61 7.28 -3.61
C LYS A 106 -7.86 6.60 -3.07
N GLY A 107 -8.69 6.03 -3.94
CA GLY A 107 -9.92 5.36 -3.52
C GLY A 107 -9.63 4.13 -2.65
N PHE A 108 -8.53 3.42 -2.90
CA PHE A 108 -8.07 2.36 -2.02
C PHE A 108 -7.67 2.88 -0.64
N LEU A 109 -6.86 3.96 -0.58
CA LEU A 109 -6.41 4.55 0.66
C LEU A 109 -7.57 5.10 1.48
N GLU A 110 -8.56 5.75 0.85
CA GLU A 110 -9.78 6.21 1.51
C GLU A 110 -10.49 5.07 2.26
N ASN A 111 -10.84 3.99 1.56
CA ASN A 111 -11.48 2.84 2.18
C ASN A 111 -10.60 2.16 3.24
N TYR A 112 -9.29 2.07 2.98
CA TYR A 112 -8.35 1.47 3.93
C TYR A 112 -8.24 2.27 5.23
N LEU A 113 -8.13 3.60 5.15
CA LEU A 113 -8.00 4.47 6.31
C LEU A 113 -9.27 4.45 7.15
N GLU A 114 -10.45 4.55 6.52
CA GLU A 114 -11.74 4.44 7.21
C GLU A 114 -11.86 3.11 7.98
N LEU A 115 -11.56 1.99 7.33
CA LEU A 115 -11.62 0.67 7.98
C LEU A 115 -10.52 0.49 9.03
N SER A 116 -9.37 1.15 8.88
CA SER A 116 -8.28 1.09 9.87
C SER A 116 -8.69 1.75 11.19
N GLU A 117 -9.37 2.89 11.13
CA GLU A 117 -9.92 3.56 12.31
C GLU A 117 -10.96 2.68 13.02
N GLN A 118 -11.84 2.04 12.24
CA GLN A 118 -12.83 1.12 12.79
C GLN A 118 -12.17 -0.10 13.44
N ALA A 119 -11.20 -0.73 12.76
CA ALA A 119 -10.49 -1.91 13.26
C ALA A 119 -9.66 -1.62 14.52
N ALA A 120 -9.17 -0.39 14.69
CA ALA A 120 -8.44 0.02 15.90
C ALA A 120 -9.34 0.01 17.16
N VAL A 121 -10.64 0.23 17.00
CA VAL A 121 -11.62 0.24 18.10
C VAL A 121 -12.38 -1.09 18.20
N PHE A 122 -12.74 -1.67 17.05
CA PHE A 122 -13.54 -2.88 16.92
C PHE A 122 -12.95 -3.78 15.83
N PRO A 123 -12.00 -4.68 16.16
CA PRO A 123 -11.40 -5.57 15.17
C PRO A 123 -12.31 -6.71 14.69
N GLY A 124 -13.58 -6.73 15.14
CA GLY A 124 -14.52 -7.80 14.84
C GLY A 124 -13.98 -9.17 15.26
N ASP A 125 -14.05 -10.13 14.32
CA ASP A 125 -13.56 -11.50 14.49
C ASP A 125 -12.10 -11.68 14.00
N ALA A 126 -11.38 -10.61 13.66
CA ALA A 126 -10.04 -10.72 13.10
C ALA A 126 -9.03 -11.25 14.12
N GLU A 127 -8.28 -12.30 13.75
CA GLU A 127 -7.25 -12.90 14.62
C GLU A 127 -6.06 -11.94 14.84
N LYS A 128 -5.77 -11.12 13.83
CA LYS A 128 -4.68 -10.14 13.77
C LYS A 128 -5.19 -8.79 13.29
N VAL A 129 -4.58 -7.73 13.77
CA VAL A 129 -4.87 -6.34 13.39
C VAL A 129 -3.58 -5.69 12.95
N ILE A 130 -3.63 -4.89 11.88
CA ILE A 130 -2.50 -4.08 11.46
C ILE A 130 -2.25 -2.99 12.50
N SER A 131 -1.06 -3.00 13.07
CA SER A 131 -0.62 -2.06 14.10
C SER A 131 0.06 -0.81 13.55
N GLU A 132 0.54 -0.88 12.31
CA GLU A 132 1.25 0.23 11.66
C GLU A 132 1.16 0.09 10.14
N SER A 133 1.02 1.21 9.44
CA SER A 133 1.03 1.29 7.99
C SER A 133 2.13 2.22 7.50
N ARG A 134 2.80 1.81 6.44
CA ARG A 134 3.78 2.62 5.70
C ARG A 134 3.43 2.61 4.22
N TYR A 135 3.75 3.69 3.54
CA TYR A 135 3.38 3.90 2.14
C TYR A 135 4.61 4.26 1.32
N LEU A 136 4.81 3.58 0.20
CA LEU A 136 5.90 3.84 -0.73
C LEU A 136 5.32 4.02 -2.13
N PHE A 137 5.57 5.18 -2.73
CA PHE A 137 5.23 5.47 -4.11
C PHE A 137 6.47 5.35 -4.97
N ILE A 138 6.31 4.69 -6.10
CA ILE A 138 7.40 4.40 -7.03
C ILE A 138 7.01 4.96 -8.38
N TYR A 139 7.78 5.96 -8.83
CA TYR A 139 7.54 6.67 -10.09
C TYR A 139 8.76 6.66 -10.99
N ASP A 140 8.55 6.73 -12.29
CA ASP A 140 9.59 7.13 -13.23
C ASP A 140 9.78 8.67 -13.16
N VAL A 141 11.02 9.14 -13.24
CA VAL A 141 11.32 10.57 -13.39
C VAL A 141 10.99 11.03 -14.81
N ASP A 142 11.03 10.14 -15.81
CA ASP A 142 10.98 10.47 -17.24
C ASP A 142 11.92 11.67 -17.56
N ASP A 143 11.42 12.66 -18.30
CA ASP A 143 12.11 13.90 -18.64
C ASP A 143 11.92 15.02 -17.58
N GLN A 144 11.32 14.71 -16.42
CA GLN A 144 11.04 15.71 -15.37
C GLN A 144 12.21 15.87 -14.41
N GLN A 145 12.20 16.94 -13.62
CA GLN A 145 13.13 17.04 -12.49
C GLN A 145 12.58 16.24 -11.30
N PRO A 146 13.40 15.51 -10.53
CA PRO A 146 12.96 14.76 -9.34
C PRO A 146 12.06 15.55 -8.40
N GLN A 147 12.42 16.81 -8.16
CA GLN A 147 11.65 17.74 -7.33
C GLN A 147 10.22 17.96 -7.85
N GLN A 148 10.02 18.01 -9.17
CA GLN A 148 8.69 18.20 -9.77
C GLN A 148 7.79 17.00 -9.53
N VAL A 149 8.33 15.78 -9.64
CA VAL A 149 7.59 14.54 -9.38
C VAL A 149 7.21 14.45 -7.90
N ILE A 150 8.13 14.80 -7.00
CA ILE A 150 7.87 14.83 -5.55
C ILE A 150 6.78 15.84 -5.18
N GLU A 151 6.82 17.03 -5.77
CA GLU A 151 5.78 18.04 -5.57
C GLU A 151 4.44 17.61 -6.15
N GLN A 152 4.45 16.91 -7.29
CA GLN A 152 3.23 16.34 -7.87
C GLN A 152 2.65 15.25 -6.98
N PHE A 153 3.48 14.35 -6.45
CA PHE A 153 3.08 13.38 -5.42
C PHE A 153 2.44 14.08 -4.21
N ALA A 154 3.11 15.09 -3.66
CA ALA A 154 2.62 15.83 -2.50
C ALA A 154 1.27 16.51 -2.77
N ARG A 155 1.09 17.11 -3.95
CA ARG A 155 -0.20 17.71 -4.36
C ARG A 155 -1.28 16.67 -4.57
N ASN A 156 -0.95 15.59 -5.27
CA ASN A 156 -1.91 14.54 -5.58
C ASN A 156 -2.41 13.91 -4.29
N PHE A 157 -1.53 13.58 -3.34
CA PHE A 157 -1.91 12.90 -2.10
C PHE A 157 -1.97 13.83 -0.88
N ALA A 158 -2.12 15.15 -1.09
CA ALA A 158 -2.26 16.11 0.01
C ALA A 158 -3.42 15.74 0.94
N GLU A 159 -4.54 15.32 0.33
CA GLU A 159 -5.76 14.90 0.99
C GLU A 159 -6.19 13.53 0.46
N ILE A 160 -6.70 12.71 1.37
CA ILE A 160 -7.40 11.45 1.09
C ILE A 160 -8.75 11.56 1.79
N ALA A 161 -9.84 11.37 1.04
CA ALA A 161 -11.17 11.81 1.45
C ALA A 161 -11.17 13.30 1.86
N GLU A 162 -11.59 13.61 3.08
CA GLU A 162 -11.62 14.96 3.63
C GLU A 162 -10.42 15.26 4.56
N ASP A 163 -9.52 14.29 4.75
CA ASP A 163 -8.42 14.39 5.70
C ASP A 163 -7.10 14.78 5.04
N SER A 164 -6.37 15.69 5.69
CA SER A 164 -5.00 16.03 5.31
C SER A 164 -4.08 14.84 5.57
N TRP A 165 -3.70 14.15 4.50
CA TRP A 165 -2.93 12.92 4.57
C TRP A 165 -1.41 13.20 4.55
N ILE A 166 -0.98 14.18 3.76
CA ILE A 166 0.40 14.70 3.79
C ILE A 166 0.40 16.00 4.59
N THR A 167 0.80 15.89 5.87
CA THR A 167 0.83 17.02 6.81
C THR A 167 2.17 17.77 6.79
N LYS A 168 3.23 17.13 6.27
CA LYS A 168 4.57 17.70 6.13
C LYS A 168 5.04 17.58 4.69
N ALA A 169 5.70 18.62 4.19
CA ALA A 169 6.27 18.57 2.85
C ALA A 169 7.35 17.46 2.78
N PRO A 170 7.29 16.54 1.79
CA PRO A 170 8.31 15.51 1.62
C PRO A 170 9.70 16.14 1.53
N GLN A 171 10.64 15.59 2.29
CA GLN A 171 12.03 16.01 2.30
C GLN A 171 12.89 14.95 1.64
N MET A 172 13.86 15.37 0.83
CA MET A 172 14.85 14.46 0.24
C MET A 172 15.55 13.66 1.35
N LEU A 173 15.68 12.36 1.12
CA LEU A 173 16.39 11.48 2.04
C LEU A 173 17.89 11.76 1.94
N GLU A 174 18.55 11.98 3.08
CA GLU A 174 19.98 12.30 3.09
C GLU A 174 20.80 11.22 2.37
N GLY A 175 21.59 11.64 1.37
CA GLY A 175 22.40 10.75 0.55
C GLY A 175 21.68 10.13 -0.66
N PHE A 176 20.42 10.50 -0.93
CA PHE A 176 19.66 10.03 -2.08
C PHE A 176 19.05 11.21 -2.85
N ASP A 177 19.36 11.32 -4.13
CA ASP A 177 18.85 12.38 -5.01
C ASP A 177 17.50 12.01 -5.66
N ASN A 178 17.02 10.79 -5.42
CA ASN A 178 15.85 10.20 -6.05
C ASN A 178 14.85 9.61 -5.04
N ALA A 179 14.92 10.03 -3.77
CA ALA A 179 13.99 9.58 -2.74
C ALA A 179 13.63 10.72 -1.78
N ALA A 180 12.36 10.81 -1.42
CA ALA A 180 11.89 11.74 -0.40
C ALA A 180 10.91 11.07 0.57
N VAL A 181 10.86 11.58 1.80
CA VAL A 181 10.05 11.03 2.89
C VAL A 181 9.24 12.13 3.56
N SER A 182 8.00 11.81 3.89
CA SER A 182 7.13 12.56 4.79
C SER A 182 6.53 11.59 5.81
N GLU A 183 7.11 11.53 7.00
CA GLU A 183 6.64 10.68 8.11
C GLU A 183 6.61 9.18 7.74
N ASP A 184 5.43 8.61 7.55
CA ASP A 184 5.15 7.22 7.18
C ASP A 184 5.06 6.98 5.67
N LYS A 185 5.23 8.05 4.88
CA LYS A 185 5.10 8.06 3.42
C LYS A 185 6.46 8.32 2.79
N ALA A 186 6.78 7.55 1.77
CA ALA A 186 7.98 7.72 0.98
C ALA A 186 7.63 7.74 -0.50
N VAL A 187 8.43 8.48 -1.26
CA VAL A 187 8.43 8.43 -2.72
C VAL A 187 9.85 8.12 -3.19
N TYR A 188 9.97 7.16 -4.10
CA TYR A 188 11.21 6.77 -4.75
C TYR A 188 11.05 6.94 -6.25
N LEU A 189 12.07 7.46 -6.89
CA LEU A 189 12.07 7.79 -8.31
C LEU A 189 13.11 6.95 -9.05
N TRP A 190 12.68 6.28 -10.11
CA TRP A 190 13.57 5.61 -11.06
C TRP A 190 14.12 6.59 -12.09
N THR A 191 15.32 6.30 -12.57
CA THR A 191 16.04 7.05 -13.60
C THR A 191 16.52 6.11 -14.69
#